data_AF-A0A417YCI5-F1
#
_entry.id   AF-A0A417YCI5-F1
#
_cell.length_a   1.000
_cell.length_b   1.000
_cell.length_c   1.000
_cell.angle_alpha   90.00
_cell.angle_beta   90.00
_cell.angle_gamma   90.00
#
_symmetry.space_group_name_H-M   'P 1'
#
loop_
_entity.id
_entity.type
_entity.pdbx_description
1 polymer ?
#
loop_
_entity_poly.entity_id
_entity_poly.type
_entity_poly.pdbx_seq_one_letter_code
_entity_poly.pdbx_strand_id
1 'polypeptide(L)'
;MVRCKRLLFMFLALMILFLAACSSDNEEQSETEKQSSGSIQAGETEGTKAEKVEKEVESVDNTEEVSFEVNQVKEAPEDQGDSEVRLEGEFQIDNKLVSVKGMTNLLPESKLVLSIESEYGLLVGGIDRTEVNENGEFELEYILPDEVEGIVHIELKFEPANQYGEIKNHYLNQLGGSFVQNYAKSNEIYQKVSFQQSATIDGGQHNFSITEPSWDLPEDYGNPKVWIEPVIEKQDDYVVVKINSNIIEDTFILARADIPNYITSGFQGYSYTDPDGSTVLYIHDPEKDSRIKNLTEYDIVITMDPSHHNNGPHVTEVYGENGQNLAGDFVNDEDETKVVEQTITITVEE
;
A
#
# COMPACT_ATOMS: atom_id res chain seq x y z
N MET A 1 19.76 -55.23 -9.48
CA MET A 1 19.87 -54.27 -8.35
C MET A 1 21.32 -54.04 -7.91
N VAL A 2 22.28 -53.81 -8.83
CA VAL A 2 23.71 -53.59 -8.49
C VAL A 2 24.32 -52.37 -9.24
N ARG A 3 23.58 -51.72 -10.15
CA ARG A 3 24.10 -50.59 -10.94
C ARG A 3 23.82 -49.19 -10.37
N CYS A 4 22.91 -49.02 -9.41
CA CYS A 4 22.63 -47.70 -8.81
C CYS A 4 23.61 -47.27 -7.69
N LYS A 5 24.39 -48.20 -7.11
CA LYS A 5 25.30 -47.84 -5.99
C LYS A 5 26.60 -47.16 -6.43
N ARG A 6 26.97 -47.22 -7.70
CA ARG A 6 28.21 -46.58 -8.21
C ARG A 6 28.04 -45.12 -8.62
N LEU A 7 26.81 -44.67 -8.88
CA LEU A 7 26.55 -43.25 -9.22
C LEU A 7 26.50 -42.36 -7.97
N LEU A 8 25.97 -42.89 -6.84
CA LEU A 8 25.85 -42.15 -5.59
C LEU A 8 27.21 -41.82 -4.95
N PHE A 9 28.21 -42.69 -5.12
CA PHE A 9 29.57 -42.45 -4.60
C PHE A 9 30.37 -41.43 -5.41
N MET A 10 30.01 -41.19 -6.68
CA MET A 10 30.70 -40.22 -7.54
C MET A 10 30.24 -38.78 -7.27
N PHE A 11 28.98 -38.60 -6.86
CA PHE A 11 28.44 -37.28 -6.50
C PHE A 11 28.91 -36.82 -5.11
N LEU A 12 29.06 -37.75 -4.15
CA LEU A 12 29.53 -37.43 -2.79
C LEU A 12 31.02 -37.01 -2.77
N ALA A 13 31.84 -37.53 -3.69
CA ALA A 13 33.26 -37.17 -3.80
C ALA A 13 33.49 -35.77 -4.43
N LEU A 14 32.52 -35.26 -5.20
CA LEU A 14 32.62 -33.94 -5.85
C LEU A 14 32.27 -32.78 -4.90
N MET A 15 31.43 -33.02 -3.88
CA MET A 15 31.08 -32.00 -2.88
C MET A 15 32.17 -31.71 -1.84
N ILE A 16 33.10 -32.65 -1.61
CA ILE A 16 34.17 -32.46 -0.62
C ILE A 16 35.28 -31.53 -1.14
N LEU A 17 35.34 -31.25 -2.46
CA LEU A 17 36.35 -30.37 -3.06
C LEU A 17 36.00 -28.88 -3.00
N PHE A 18 34.77 -28.50 -2.61
CA PHE A 18 34.36 -27.09 -2.50
C PHE A 18 34.44 -26.50 -1.08
N LEU A 19 34.83 -27.29 -0.07
CA LEU A 19 34.95 -26.83 1.32
C LEU A 19 36.39 -26.51 1.77
N ALA A 20 37.36 -26.48 0.85
CA ALA A 20 38.78 -26.25 1.16
C ALA A 20 39.36 -24.93 0.62
N ALA A 21 38.54 -23.90 0.46
CA ALA A 21 39.01 -22.56 0.09
C ALA A 21 38.17 -21.46 0.77
N CYS A 22 38.49 -21.22 2.05
CA CYS A 22 38.46 -19.94 2.77
C CYS A 22 38.30 -20.19 4.27
N SER A 23 39.38 -20.62 4.92
CA SER A 23 39.58 -20.41 6.35
C SER A 23 41.00 -19.90 6.56
N SER A 24 41.12 -18.63 6.92
CA SER A 24 42.32 -18.11 7.57
C SER A 24 41.85 -17.23 8.73
N ASP A 25 41.73 -17.86 9.89
CA ASP A 25 41.80 -17.19 11.19
C ASP A 25 43.25 -17.17 11.67
N ASN A 26 43.61 -16.07 12.32
CA ASN A 26 44.47 -15.93 13.51
C ASN A 26 45.01 -14.50 13.59
N GLU A 27 45.18 -13.83 14.73
CA GLU A 27 44.81 -14.03 16.14
C GLU A 27 45.19 -12.71 16.86
N GLU A 28 44.83 -12.61 18.13
CA GLU A 28 44.77 -11.44 19.00
C GLU A 28 46.07 -10.68 19.34
N GLN A 29 45.87 -9.44 19.83
CA GLN A 29 46.29 -8.91 21.16
C GLN A 29 47.27 -7.71 21.26
N SER A 30 46.78 -6.69 22.00
CA SER A 30 47.44 -5.90 23.07
C SER A 30 48.29 -4.64 22.77
N GLU A 31 47.78 -3.52 23.31
CA GLU A 31 48.40 -2.36 23.98
C GLU A 31 49.79 -1.82 23.54
N THR A 32 49.88 -0.51 23.28
CA THR A 32 50.48 0.50 24.19
C THR A 32 50.56 1.90 23.54
N GLU A 33 50.22 2.91 24.35
CA GLU A 33 50.48 4.35 24.30
C GLU A 33 51.60 4.89 23.36
N LYS A 34 51.36 6.04 22.72
CA LYS A 34 51.91 7.35 23.15
C LYS A 34 51.50 8.54 22.28
N GLN A 35 51.21 9.62 23.00
CA GLN A 35 51.14 11.04 22.65
C GLN A 35 52.03 11.52 21.49
N SER A 36 51.52 12.51 20.74
CA SER A 36 52.19 13.81 20.47
C SER A 36 51.22 14.71 19.66
N SER A 37 50.68 15.79 20.25
CA SER A 37 51.06 17.21 19.98
C SER A 37 50.81 17.65 18.52
N GLY A 38 50.10 18.73 18.18
CA GLY A 38 49.51 19.87 18.90
C GLY A 38 48.48 20.54 17.97
N SER A 39 47.41 21.15 18.48
CA SER A 39 47.31 22.56 18.89
C SER A 39 47.95 23.55 17.91
N ILE A 40 47.14 24.43 17.31
CA ILE A 40 47.20 25.89 17.54
C ILE A 40 45.79 26.49 17.35
N GLN A 41 45.46 27.33 18.34
CA GLN A 41 44.27 28.15 18.57
C GLN A 41 44.18 29.39 17.66
N ALA A 42 42.92 29.78 17.44
CA ALA A 42 42.30 31.10 17.67
C ALA A 42 43.08 32.41 17.40
N GLY A 43 42.34 33.35 16.80
CA GLY A 43 42.59 34.79 16.90
C GLY A 43 41.40 35.60 16.39
N GLU A 44 40.56 36.09 17.31
CA GLU A 44 39.71 37.27 17.13
C GLU A 44 40.58 38.51 16.86
N THR A 45 40.04 39.55 16.19
CA THR A 45 39.95 40.94 16.74
C THR A 45 39.02 41.80 15.85
N GLU A 46 38.27 42.67 16.53
CA GLU A 46 37.27 43.67 16.13
C GLU A 46 37.72 44.83 15.21
N GLY A 47 36.76 45.60 14.66
CA GLY A 47 36.84 47.09 14.72
C GLY A 47 36.59 47.94 13.45
N THR A 48 35.31 48.26 13.18
CA THR A 48 34.71 49.59 12.87
C THR A 48 35.46 50.67 12.04
N LYS A 49 34.88 51.09 10.89
CA LYS A 49 34.32 52.47 10.64
C LYS A 49 33.92 52.73 9.17
N ALA A 50 32.85 53.51 9.04
CA ALA A 50 32.19 53.97 7.84
C ALA A 50 32.99 54.99 7.01
N GLU A 51 32.77 55.01 5.69
CA GLU A 51 32.87 56.23 4.89
C GLU A 51 31.85 56.24 3.75
N LYS A 52 31.37 57.45 3.50
CA LYS A 52 30.18 57.89 2.79
C LYS A 52 30.57 58.26 1.36
N VAL A 53 29.90 57.74 0.34
CA VAL A 53 29.98 58.28 -1.03
C VAL A 53 28.57 58.55 -1.53
N GLU A 54 28.23 59.83 -1.52
CA GLU A 54 27.09 60.41 -2.23
C GLU A 54 27.30 60.24 -3.74
N LYS A 55 26.29 59.70 -4.43
CA LYS A 55 26.11 59.92 -5.86
C LYS A 55 24.63 60.08 -6.14
N GLU A 56 24.25 61.32 -6.42
CA GLU A 56 22.97 61.69 -7.03
C GLU A 56 22.74 60.87 -8.29
N VAL A 57 21.58 60.22 -8.37
CA VAL A 57 21.00 59.74 -9.62
C VAL A 57 19.61 60.35 -9.70
N GLU A 58 19.45 61.21 -10.70
CA GLU A 58 18.20 61.87 -11.08
C GLU A 58 17.07 60.86 -11.27
N SER A 59 15.93 61.23 -10.68
CA SER A 59 14.63 60.65 -10.88
C SER A 59 14.20 60.72 -12.35
N VAL A 60 14.04 59.57 -13.00
CA VAL A 60 13.11 59.42 -14.12
C VAL A 60 11.93 58.61 -13.60
N ASP A 61 10.91 59.37 -13.21
CA ASP A 61 9.59 58.91 -12.86
C ASP A 61 8.91 58.36 -14.13
N ASN A 62 8.78 57.04 -14.21
CA ASN A 62 7.83 56.40 -15.08
C ASN A 62 7.39 55.10 -14.41
N THR A 63 6.71 55.25 -13.28
CA THR A 63 6.03 54.14 -12.60
C THR A 63 4.72 53.91 -13.34
N GLU A 64 4.76 53.08 -14.39
CA GLU A 64 3.53 52.44 -14.87
C GLU A 64 3.00 51.58 -13.72
N GLU A 65 1.87 52.00 -13.16
CA GLU A 65 1.08 51.23 -12.20
C GLU A 65 0.64 49.94 -12.88
N VAL A 66 1.46 48.90 -12.77
CA VAL A 66 1.06 47.54 -13.10
C VAL A 66 0.15 47.11 -11.96
N SER A 67 -1.16 47.25 -12.18
CA SER A 67 -2.16 46.66 -11.31
C SER A 67 -2.00 45.14 -11.39
N PHE A 68 -1.32 44.56 -10.41
CA PHE A 68 -1.42 43.13 -10.16
C PHE A 68 -2.86 42.90 -9.68
N GLU A 69 -3.69 42.28 -10.51
CA GLU A 69 -4.82 41.53 -9.97
C GLU A 69 -4.19 40.48 -9.05
N VAL A 70 -4.19 40.78 -7.75
CA VAL A 70 -4.05 39.76 -6.72
C VAL A 70 -5.26 38.87 -6.93
N ASN A 71 -5.10 37.81 -7.72
CA ASN A 71 -6.00 36.68 -7.69
C ASN A 71 -6.18 36.36 -6.21
N GLN A 72 -7.42 36.50 -5.73
CA GLN A 72 -7.76 36.26 -4.34
C GLN A 72 -7.19 34.89 -3.98
N VAL A 73 -6.14 34.88 -3.16
CA VAL A 73 -5.63 33.65 -2.57
C VAL A 73 -6.82 33.09 -1.80
N LYS A 74 -7.37 31.97 -2.26
CA LYS A 74 -8.38 31.27 -1.47
C LYS A 74 -7.77 31.05 -0.10
N GLU A 75 -8.45 31.51 0.94
CA GLU A 75 -7.95 31.41 2.30
C GLU A 75 -7.70 29.93 2.65
N ALA A 76 -6.65 29.68 3.41
CA ALA A 76 -6.38 28.35 3.95
C ALA A 76 -7.59 27.82 4.74
N PRO A 77 -7.84 26.51 4.74
CA PRO A 77 -8.85 25.91 5.59
C PRO A 77 -8.62 26.28 7.07
N GLU A 78 -9.69 26.56 7.81
CA GLU A 78 -9.57 26.91 9.24
C GLU A 78 -8.96 25.76 10.08
N ASP A 79 -9.14 24.53 9.60
CA ASP A 79 -8.66 23.26 10.17
C ASP A 79 -7.29 22.83 9.60
N GLN A 80 -6.59 23.68 8.85
CA GLN A 80 -5.34 23.29 8.19
C GLN A 80 -4.25 22.92 9.20
N GLY A 81 -3.73 21.70 9.07
CA GLY A 81 -2.80 21.12 10.03
C GLY A 81 -3.45 20.24 11.09
N ASP A 82 -4.78 20.13 11.15
CA ASP A 82 -5.40 19.30 12.18
C ASP A 82 -5.14 17.80 11.95
N SER A 83 -5.02 17.07 13.06
CA SER A 83 -4.82 15.62 13.07
C SER A 83 -5.99 14.84 12.50
N GLU A 84 -7.22 15.34 12.67
CA GLU A 84 -8.42 14.77 12.06
C GLU A 84 -8.44 15.15 10.58
N VAL A 85 -7.96 14.24 9.72
CA VAL A 85 -7.76 14.55 8.31
C VAL A 85 -9.08 14.46 7.56
N ARG A 86 -9.38 15.54 6.85
CA ARG A 86 -10.50 15.66 5.92
C ARG A 86 -9.99 15.56 4.50
N LEU A 87 -10.66 14.75 3.68
CA LEU A 87 -10.36 14.57 2.27
C LEU A 87 -11.67 14.60 1.50
N GLU A 88 -11.83 15.58 0.62
CA GLU A 88 -13.01 15.78 -0.20
C GLU A 88 -12.59 16.01 -1.65
N GLY A 89 -13.40 15.57 -2.60
CA GLY A 89 -13.08 15.75 -4.00
C GLY A 89 -13.84 14.81 -4.91
N GLU A 90 -13.39 14.76 -6.16
CA GLU A 90 -13.97 13.93 -7.19
C GLU A 90 -12.86 13.29 -8.02
N PHE A 91 -13.10 12.04 -8.37
CA PHE A 91 -12.39 11.33 -9.40
C PHE A 91 -13.23 11.30 -10.66
N GLN A 92 -12.54 11.43 -11.79
CA GLN A 92 -13.09 11.21 -13.11
C GLN A 92 -12.17 10.27 -13.86
N ILE A 93 -12.74 9.22 -14.43
CA ILE A 93 -12.08 8.36 -15.41
C ILE A 93 -12.75 8.65 -16.74
N ASP A 94 -12.03 9.25 -17.68
CA ASP A 94 -12.48 9.44 -19.05
C ASP A 94 -11.59 8.61 -19.97
N ASN A 95 -12.11 7.46 -20.40
CA ASN A 95 -11.38 6.45 -21.16
C ASN A 95 -10.12 5.94 -20.41
N LYS A 96 -8.95 6.56 -20.63
CA LYS A 96 -7.66 6.20 -19.99
C LYS A 96 -7.14 7.29 -19.06
N LEU A 97 -7.76 8.47 -19.04
CA LEU A 97 -7.35 9.57 -18.19
C LEU A 97 -8.07 9.46 -16.86
N VAL A 98 -7.30 9.29 -15.78
CA VAL A 98 -7.77 9.37 -14.40
C VAL A 98 -7.40 10.76 -13.86
N SER A 99 -8.40 11.57 -13.56
CA SER A 99 -8.22 12.91 -12.97
C SER A 99 -8.81 12.92 -11.57
N VAL A 100 -8.08 13.53 -10.63
CA VAL A 100 -8.50 13.69 -9.23
C VAL A 100 -8.35 15.15 -8.85
N LYS A 101 -9.41 15.74 -8.30
CA LYS A 101 -9.41 17.12 -7.81
C LYS A 101 -10.12 17.19 -6.47
N GLY A 102 -9.56 17.92 -5.53
CA GLY A 102 -10.15 17.98 -4.20
C GLY A 102 -9.56 19.02 -3.27
N MET A 103 -10.02 18.96 -2.03
CA MET A 103 -9.56 19.75 -0.90
C MET A 103 -9.24 18.85 0.29
N THR A 104 -8.25 19.26 1.07
CA THR A 104 -7.87 18.63 2.33
C THR A 104 -7.42 19.69 3.33
N ASN A 105 -7.41 19.32 4.61
CA ASN A 105 -6.83 20.13 5.67
C ASN A 105 -5.37 19.77 5.97
N LEU A 106 -4.73 18.90 5.18
CA LEU A 106 -3.30 18.63 5.31
C LEU A 106 -2.46 19.91 5.17
N LEU A 107 -1.27 19.90 5.76
CA LEU A 107 -0.34 21.02 5.64
C LEU A 107 0.07 21.22 4.17
N PRO A 108 0.34 22.46 3.74
CA PRO A 108 0.89 22.71 2.40
C PRO A 108 2.15 21.88 2.14
N GLU A 109 2.39 21.54 0.88
CA GLU A 109 3.49 20.67 0.42
C GLU A 109 3.36 19.19 0.88
N SER A 110 2.29 18.82 1.59
CA SER A 110 1.98 17.40 1.86
C SER A 110 1.82 16.63 0.56
N LYS A 111 2.57 15.54 0.41
CA LYS A 111 2.53 14.72 -0.81
C LYS A 111 1.41 13.71 -0.75
N LEU A 112 0.44 13.87 -1.64
CA LEU A 112 -0.55 12.86 -1.94
C LEU A 112 -0.02 11.92 -3.02
N VAL A 113 -0.32 10.65 -2.90
CA VAL A 113 0.08 9.60 -3.84
C VAL A 113 -1.18 8.98 -4.43
N LEU A 114 -1.31 9.03 -5.75
CA LEU A 114 -2.27 8.20 -6.47
C LEU A 114 -1.59 6.89 -6.84
N SER A 115 -2.13 5.77 -6.38
CA SER A 115 -1.75 4.42 -6.79
C SER A 115 -2.88 3.83 -7.60
N ILE A 116 -2.56 3.23 -8.74
CA ILE A 116 -3.49 2.50 -9.58
C ILE A 116 -2.89 1.14 -9.83
N GLU A 117 -3.66 0.11 -9.51
CA GLU A 117 -3.33 -1.28 -9.77
C GLU A 117 -4.37 -1.84 -10.74
N SER A 118 -3.89 -2.64 -11.69
CA SER A 118 -4.76 -3.37 -12.61
C SER A 118 -5.03 -4.73 -12.02
N GLU A 119 -6.30 -5.14 -11.96
CA GLU A 119 -6.64 -6.53 -11.65
C GLU A 119 -6.07 -7.46 -12.74
N TYR A 120 -5.93 -6.93 -13.96
CA TYR A 120 -5.29 -7.63 -15.07
C TYR A 120 -3.79 -7.31 -15.14
N GLY A 121 -2.96 -8.20 -14.59
CA GLY A 121 -1.51 -8.21 -14.79
C GLY A 121 -0.75 -7.05 -14.12
N LEU A 122 0.55 -6.94 -14.42
CA LEU A 122 1.41 -5.93 -13.82
C LEU A 122 1.28 -4.58 -14.54
N LEU A 123 0.78 -3.56 -13.85
CA LEU A 123 0.84 -2.18 -14.30
C LEU A 123 2.17 -1.54 -13.89
N VAL A 124 3.05 -1.27 -14.86
CA VAL A 124 4.32 -0.58 -14.59
C VAL A 124 4.07 0.92 -14.51
N GLY A 125 4.40 1.52 -13.35
CA GLY A 125 4.34 2.96 -13.17
C GLY A 125 2.95 3.50 -12.85
N GLY A 126 2.04 2.67 -12.32
CA GLY A 126 0.72 3.05 -11.81
C GLY A 126 0.77 3.92 -10.54
N ILE A 127 1.78 4.79 -10.39
CA ILE A 127 1.93 5.66 -9.22
C ILE A 127 2.24 7.07 -9.70
N ASP A 128 1.48 8.04 -9.23
CA ASP A 128 1.76 9.45 -9.43
C ASP A 128 1.58 10.25 -8.13
N ARG A 129 2.07 11.49 -8.10
CA ARG A 129 2.12 12.32 -6.88
C ARG A 129 1.76 13.76 -7.16
N THR A 130 1.09 14.38 -6.20
CA THR A 130 0.81 15.81 -6.18
C THR A 130 1.08 16.37 -4.79
N GLU A 131 1.18 17.68 -4.69
CA GLU A 131 1.40 18.40 -3.43
C GLU A 131 0.14 19.21 -3.09
N VAL A 132 -0.18 19.29 -1.80
CA VAL A 132 -1.28 20.12 -1.29
C VAL A 132 -0.87 21.59 -1.35
N ASN A 133 -1.70 22.43 -1.94
CA ASN A 133 -1.47 23.86 -2.03
C ASN A 133 -1.72 24.58 -0.69
N GLU A 134 -1.32 25.85 -0.59
CA GLU A 134 -1.54 26.69 0.60
C GLU A 134 -3.02 26.75 1.04
N ASN A 135 -3.94 26.68 0.08
CA ASN A 135 -5.39 26.70 0.32
C ASN A 135 -6.01 25.30 0.54
N GLY A 136 -5.19 24.26 0.67
CA GLY A 136 -5.65 22.88 0.85
C GLY A 136 -6.10 22.18 -0.43
N GLU A 137 -6.07 22.83 -1.59
CA GLU A 137 -6.44 22.21 -2.86
C GLU A 137 -5.36 21.25 -3.36
N PHE A 138 -5.77 20.19 -4.04
CA PHE A 138 -4.89 19.30 -4.78
C PHE A 138 -5.54 18.89 -6.10
N GLU A 139 -4.70 18.65 -7.10
CA GLU A 139 -5.09 18.12 -8.40
C GLU A 139 -4.02 17.17 -8.91
N LEU A 140 -4.44 16.08 -9.53
CA LEU A 140 -3.58 15.08 -10.13
C LEU A 140 -4.25 14.46 -11.36
N GLU A 141 -3.47 14.17 -12.39
CA GLU A 141 -3.93 13.48 -13.59
C GLU A 141 -2.96 12.36 -13.96
N TYR A 142 -3.49 11.18 -14.26
CA TYR A 142 -2.73 10.02 -14.67
C TYR A 142 -3.32 9.39 -15.93
N ILE A 143 -2.48 9.09 -16.92
CA ILE A 143 -2.90 8.43 -18.15
C ILE A 143 -2.53 6.94 -18.06
N LEU A 144 -3.54 6.09 -18.03
CA LEU A 144 -3.37 4.64 -18.10
C LEU A 144 -2.78 4.23 -19.45
N PRO A 145 -1.85 3.26 -19.49
CA PRO A 145 -1.42 2.65 -20.74
C PRO A 145 -2.59 2.09 -21.55
N ASP A 146 -2.45 2.08 -22.88
CA ASP A 146 -3.51 1.66 -23.79
C ASP A 146 -3.97 0.22 -23.53
N GLU A 147 -3.05 -0.63 -23.08
CA GLU A 147 -3.28 -2.06 -22.84
C GLU A 147 -4.04 -2.37 -21.54
N VAL A 148 -4.23 -1.39 -20.64
CA VAL A 148 -4.94 -1.61 -19.37
C VAL A 148 -6.45 -1.69 -19.63
N GLU A 149 -7.07 -2.84 -19.42
CA GLU A 149 -8.51 -3.06 -19.55
C GLU A 149 -9.04 -3.79 -18.32
N GLY A 150 -10.37 -3.76 -18.13
CA GLY A 150 -11.01 -4.45 -17.01
C GLY A 150 -10.95 -3.65 -15.72
N ILE A 151 -10.93 -4.33 -14.57
CA ILE A 151 -11.02 -3.67 -13.27
C ILE A 151 -9.67 -3.05 -12.89
N VAL A 152 -9.70 -1.80 -12.44
CA VAL A 152 -8.58 -1.13 -11.78
C VAL A 152 -8.96 -0.75 -10.37
N HIS A 153 -7.99 -0.86 -9.46
CA HIS A 153 -8.06 -0.41 -8.08
C HIS A 153 -7.30 0.90 -7.95
N ILE A 154 -7.98 1.93 -7.48
CA ILE A 154 -7.45 3.28 -7.36
C ILE A 154 -7.38 3.62 -5.87
N GLU A 155 -6.21 4.05 -5.42
CA GLU A 155 -5.97 4.49 -4.05
C GLU A 155 -5.34 5.88 -4.06
N LEU A 156 -6.01 6.87 -3.47
CA LEU A 156 -5.39 8.15 -3.12
C LEU A 156 -4.99 8.10 -1.66
N LYS A 157 -3.70 8.27 -1.38
CA LYS A 157 -3.16 8.16 -0.02
C LYS A 157 -2.19 9.24 0.38
N PHE A 158 -2.15 9.49 1.68
CA PHE A 158 -1.12 10.26 2.36
C PHE A 158 -0.46 9.40 3.43
N GLU A 159 0.86 9.24 3.33
CA GLU A 159 1.65 8.40 4.23
C GLU A 159 2.70 9.27 4.94
N PRO A 160 2.48 9.68 6.20
CA PRO A 160 3.42 10.50 6.97
C PRO A 160 4.84 9.96 7.00
N ALA A 161 5.01 8.62 7.05
CA ALA A 161 6.31 7.97 7.07
C ALA A 161 7.17 8.29 5.82
N ASN A 162 6.52 8.58 4.69
CA ASN A 162 7.13 8.90 3.40
C ASN A 162 7.24 10.42 3.14
N GLN A 163 6.84 11.26 4.10
CA GLN A 163 7.01 12.71 4.05
C GLN A 163 8.39 13.13 4.59
N TYR A 164 8.68 14.43 4.53
CA TYR A 164 9.92 15.03 5.03
C TYR A 164 9.63 16.20 5.99
N GLY A 165 10.63 16.55 6.80
CA GLY A 165 10.62 17.77 7.60
C GLY A 165 9.43 17.89 8.56
N GLU A 166 8.81 19.06 8.54
CA GLU A 166 7.68 19.42 9.42
C GLU A 166 6.48 18.50 9.23
N ILE A 167 6.09 18.21 7.98
CA ILE A 167 4.92 17.36 7.66
C ILE A 167 5.06 15.98 8.31
N LYS A 168 6.24 15.34 8.17
CA LYS A 168 6.50 14.05 8.80
C LYS A 168 6.40 14.15 10.33
N ASN A 169 7.08 15.13 10.93
CA ASN A 169 7.12 15.28 12.38
C ASN A 169 5.73 15.57 12.97
N HIS A 170 4.90 16.28 12.22
CA HIS A 170 3.55 16.67 12.61
C HIS A 170 2.59 15.46 12.60
N TYR A 171 2.60 14.67 11.53
CA TYR A 171 1.57 13.63 11.34
C TYR A 171 1.98 12.20 11.73
N LEU A 172 3.27 11.85 11.87
CA LEU A 172 3.74 10.45 11.91
C LEU A 172 3.01 9.52 12.89
N ASN A 173 2.56 10.04 14.04
CA ASN A 173 1.88 9.25 15.08
C ASN A 173 0.60 9.95 15.58
N GLN A 174 0.03 10.84 14.77
CA GLN A 174 -1.06 11.73 15.20
C GLN A 174 -2.15 11.83 14.13
N LEU A 175 -2.30 10.83 13.26
CA LEU A 175 -3.42 10.81 12.32
C LEU A 175 -4.71 10.39 13.03
N GLY A 176 -5.80 11.10 12.74
CA GLY A 176 -7.16 10.80 13.15
C GLY A 176 -8.16 11.06 12.02
N GLY A 177 -9.42 10.68 12.24
CA GLY A 177 -10.49 10.77 11.25
C GLY A 177 -10.77 9.45 10.52
N SER A 178 -11.87 9.40 9.78
CA SER A 178 -12.43 8.16 9.23
C SER A 178 -11.60 7.57 8.09
N PHE A 179 -10.81 8.40 7.39
CA PHE A 179 -9.91 7.95 6.31
C PHE A 179 -8.62 7.29 6.82
N VAL A 180 -8.39 7.26 8.13
CA VAL A 180 -7.15 6.71 8.68
C VAL A 180 -7.19 5.19 8.65
N GLN A 181 -6.13 4.62 8.10
CA GLN A 181 -5.91 3.19 7.98
C GLN A 181 -4.53 2.82 8.50
N ASN A 182 -4.40 1.63 9.07
CA ASN A 182 -3.11 1.05 9.40
C ASN A 182 -2.49 0.35 8.19
N TYR A 183 -1.15 0.34 8.13
CA TYR A 183 -0.43 -0.47 7.16
C TYR A 183 0.92 -0.92 7.72
N ALA A 184 1.34 -2.12 7.36
CA ALA A 184 2.65 -2.62 7.71
C ALA A 184 3.73 -2.20 6.71
N LYS A 185 4.88 -1.75 7.23
CA LYS A 185 6.09 -1.50 6.43
C LYS A 185 7.33 -1.83 7.23
N SER A 186 8.18 -2.70 6.70
CA SER A 186 9.47 -3.07 7.32
C SER A 186 9.35 -3.55 8.78
N ASN A 187 8.35 -4.39 9.08
CA ASN A 187 8.02 -4.89 10.44
C ASN A 187 7.55 -3.82 11.44
N GLU A 188 7.19 -2.63 10.98
CA GLU A 188 6.57 -1.60 11.79
C GLU A 188 5.16 -1.30 11.26
N ILE A 189 4.27 -0.90 12.15
CA ILE A 189 2.91 -0.48 11.81
C ILE A 189 2.90 1.04 11.73
N TYR A 190 2.35 1.56 10.64
CA TYR A 190 2.20 2.98 10.40
C TYR A 190 0.74 3.30 10.11
N GLN A 191 0.40 4.58 10.21
CA GLN A 191 -0.91 5.08 9.81
C GLN A 191 -0.78 5.81 8.46
N LYS A 192 -1.77 5.64 7.60
CA LYS A 192 -1.97 6.40 6.37
C LYS A 192 -3.38 6.99 6.37
N VAL A 193 -3.58 8.05 5.60
CA VAL A 193 -4.93 8.47 5.16
C VAL A 193 -5.13 7.85 3.79
N SER A 194 -6.24 7.16 3.58
CA SER A 194 -6.50 6.47 2.31
C SER A 194 -7.96 6.59 1.87
N PHE A 195 -8.17 6.78 0.58
CA PHE A 195 -9.42 6.58 -0.11
C PHE A 195 -9.20 5.59 -1.25
N GLN A 196 -10.03 4.55 -1.29
CA GLN A 196 -9.93 3.46 -2.26
C GLN A 196 -11.23 3.32 -3.06
N GLN A 197 -11.11 3.09 -4.35
CA GLN A 197 -12.24 2.82 -5.24
C GLN A 197 -11.82 1.88 -6.36
N SER A 198 -12.70 0.95 -6.73
CA SER A 198 -12.52 0.13 -7.93
C SER A 198 -13.42 0.62 -9.06
N ALA A 199 -12.94 0.54 -10.30
CA ALA A 199 -13.70 0.91 -11.50
C ALA A 199 -13.32 0.02 -12.69
N THR A 200 -14.28 -0.20 -13.61
CA THR A 200 -14.03 -0.92 -14.85
C THR A 200 -13.58 0.04 -15.95
N ILE A 201 -12.45 -0.24 -16.58
CA ILE A 201 -11.94 0.46 -17.77
C ILE A 201 -12.56 -0.17 -19.01
N ASP A 202 -13.65 0.43 -19.47
CA ASP A 202 -14.49 -0.01 -20.59
C ASP A 202 -14.59 1.02 -21.73
N GLY A 203 -13.76 2.08 -21.67
CA GLY A 203 -13.81 3.22 -22.60
C GLY A 203 -14.94 4.21 -22.31
N GLY A 204 -15.72 3.99 -21.25
CA GLY A 204 -16.73 4.92 -20.75
C GLY A 204 -16.15 6.05 -19.90
N GLN A 205 -17.05 6.91 -19.43
CA GLN A 205 -16.75 7.92 -18.42
C GLN A 205 -17.34 7.48 -17.08
N HIS A 206 -16.49 7.45 -16.05
CA HIS A 206 -16.88 7.15 -14.67
C HIS A 206 -16.56 8.35 -13.79
N ASN A 207 -17.47 8.73 -12.90
CA ASN A 207 -17.24 9.79 -11.92
C ASN A 207 -17.63 9.28 -10.54
N PHE A 208 -16.78 9.53 -9.55
CA PHE A 208 -17.07 9.19 -8.16
C PHE A 208 -16.54 10.27 -7.22
N SER A 209 -17.33 10.59 -6.20
CA SER A 209 -16.94 11.54 -5.16
C SER A 209 -16.12 10.83 -4.08
N ILE A 210 -15.14 11.53 -3.53
CA ILE A 210 -14.46 11.12 -2.31
C ILE A 210 -15.44 11.35 -1.17
N THR A 211 -15.98 10.26 -0.64
CA THR A 211 -16.89 10.28 0.51
C THR A 211 -16.17 9.76 1.74
N GLU A 212 -16.46 10.39 2.88
CA GLU A 212 -15.98 9.89 4.16
C GLU A 212 -16.47 8.46 4.40
N PRO A 213 -15.56 7.51 4.67
CA PRO A 213 -15.94 6.13 4.93
C PRO A 213 -16.67 6.02 6.28
N SER A 214 -17.59 5.06 6.37
CA SER A 214 -18.31 4.74 7.60
C SER A 214 -18.03 3.30 7.97
N TRP A 215 -17.12 3.10 8.92
CA TRP A 215 -16.71 1.77 9.37
C TRP A 215 -17.67 1.24 10.46
N ASP A 216 -18.31 0.10 10.20
CA ASP A 216 -19.17 -0.58 11.18
C ASP A 216 -18.37 -1.70 11.88
N LEU A 217 -17.49 -1.30 12.80
CA LEU A 217 -16.58 -2.25 13.45
C LEU A 217 -17.36 -3.29 14.26
N PRO A 218 -17.14 -4.59 14.04
CA PRO A 218 -17.82 -5.64 14.80
C PRO A 218 -17.39 -5.61 16.28
N GLU A 219 -18.31 -5.96 17.19
CA GLU A 219 -18.04 -5.96 18.64
C GLU A 219 -16.89 -6.90 19.04
N ASP A 220 -16.66 -7.94 18.24
CA ASP A 220 -15.61 -8.94 18.44
C ASP A 220 -14.45 -8.79 17.44
N TYR A 221 -14.23 -7.59 16.92
CA TYR A 221 -13.10 -7.26 16.05
C TYR A 221 -11.75 -7.76 16.62
N GLY A 222 -11.01 -8.53 15.81
CA GLY A 222 -9.75 -9.14 16.19
C GLY A 222 -9.85 -10.30 17.18
N ASN A 223 -11.05 -10.78 17.50
CA ASN A 223 -11.22 -11.96 18.34
C ASN A 223 -10.64 -13.19 17.62
N PRO A 224 -9.82 -14.03 18.29
CA PRO A 224 -9.26 -15.21 17.65
C PRO A 224 -10.31 -16.24 17.22
N LYS A 225 -11.55 -16.17 17.73
CA LYS A 225 -12.68 -16.93 17.20
C LYS A 225 -13.20 -16.28 15.91
N VAL A 226 -12.54 -16.57 14.79
CA VAL A 226 -12.80 -15.92 13.51
C VAL A 226 -14.10 -16.39 12.87
N TRP A 227 -14.85 -15.46 12.30
CA TRP A 227 -15.98 -15.73 11.40
C TRP A 227 -15.80 -14.98 10.08
N ILE A 228 -16.29 -15.58 8.99
CA ILE A 228 -16.26 -15.03 7.63
C ILE A 228 -17.65 -15.25 7.03
N GLU A 229 -18.23 -14.17 6.49
CA GLU A 229 -19.55 -14.16 5.85
C GLU A 229 -19.41 -13.68 4.40
N PRO A 230 -19.16 -14.60 3.45
CA PRO A 230 -18.97 -14.25 2.05
C PRO A 230 -20.29 -14.16 1.28
N VAL A 231 -20.35 -13.19 0.38
CA VAL A 231 -21.39 -13.01 -0.65
C VAL A 231 -20.70 -13.05 -2.00
N ILE A 232 -21.19 -13.91 -2.89
CA ILE A 232 -20.67 -14.07 -4.24
C ILE A 232 -21.60 -13.40 -5.24
N GLU A 233 -21.01 -12.58 -6.12
CA GLU A 233 -21.70 -11.96 -7.24
C GLU A 233 -20.91 -12.19 -8.54
N LYS A 234 -21.59 -12.15 -9.68
CA LYS A 234 -20.93 -12.09 -11.00
C LYS A 234 -21.02 -10.67 -11.54
N GLN A 235 -19.89 -10.11 -11.92
CA GLN A 235 -19.79 -8.79 -12.52
C GLN A 235 -18.81 -8.83 -13.67
N ASP A 236 -19.26 -8.48 -14.87
CA ASP A 236 -18.45 -8.54 -16.08
C ASP A 236 -17.70 -9.88 -16.15
N ASP A 237 -16.39 -9.87 -16.36
CA ASP A 237 -15.57 -11.08 -16.49
C ASP A 237 -15.06 -11.64 -15.15
N TYR A 238 -15.73 -11.28 -14.05
CA TYR A 238 -15.30 -11.61 -12.68
C TYR A 238 -16.41 -12.22 -11.83
N VAL A 239 -15.98 -13.15 -10.98
CA VAL A 239 -16.67 -13.55 -9.76
C VAL A 239 -16.14 -12.63 -8.65
N VAL A 240 -17.03 -11.85 -8.06
CA VAL A 240 -16.71 -10.91 -6.98
C VAL A 240 -17.06 -11.57 -5.65
N VAL A 241 -16.07 -11.66 -4.77
CA VAL A 241 -16.21 -12.18 -3.41
C VAL A 241 -16.22 -10.99 -2.46
N LYS A 242 -17.39 -10.69 -1.88
CA LYS A 242 -17.52 -9.67 -0.83
C LYS A 242 -17.57 -10.38 0.51
N ILE A 243 -16.74 -9.99 1.45
CA ILE A 243 -16.59 -10.63 2.75
C ILE A 243 -16.91 -9.61 3.83
N ASN A 244 -17.68 -10.02 4.83
CA ASN A 244 -17.68 -9.40 6.15
C ASN A 244 -17.04 -10.37 7.14
N SER A 245 -16.26 -9.88 8.09
CA SER A 245 -15.55 -10.70 9.06
C SER A 245 -15.26 -9.92 10.35
N ASN A 246 -14.78 -10.61 11.39
CA ASN A 246 -14.13 -9.96 12.54
C ASN A 246 -12.60 -9.92 12.42
N ILE A 247 -12.07 -10.10 11.20
CA ILE A 247 -10.64 -10.08 10.94
C ILE A 247 -10.12 -8.65 11.06
N ILE A 248 -8.93 -8.48 11.63
CA ILE A 248 -8.34 -7.14 11.76
C ILE A 248 -7.92 -6.56 10.41
N GLU A 249 -7.99 -5.24 10.30
CA GLU A 249 -7.50 -4.42 9.21
C GLU A 249 -6.09 -4.84 8.74
N ASP A 250 -5.84 -4.68 7.44
CA ASP A 250 -4.55 -4.96 6.80
C ASP A 250 -4.14 -6.45 6.92
N THR A 251 -5.11 -7.33 7.18
CA THR A 251 -4.92 -8.78 7.05
C THR A 251 -5.12 -9.20 5.60
N PHE A 252 -4.16 -9.93 5.05
CA PHE A 252 -4.17 -10.46 3.70
C PHE A 252 -5.17 -11.61 3.57
N ILE A 253 -6.11 -11.47 2.63
CA ILE A 253 -7.11 -12.49 2.29
C ILE A 253 -6.85 -12.94 0.86
N LEU A 254 -6.82 -14.25 0.64
CA LEU A 254 -6.71 -14.88 -0.67
C LEU A 254 -8.01 -15.64 -0.97
N ALA A 255 -8.50 -15.54 -2.20
CA ALA A 255 -9.55 -16.40 -2.69
C ALA A 255 -9.13 -17.04 -4.02
N ARG A 256 -9.37 -18.34 -4.18
CA ARG A 256 -9.01 -19.10 -5.38
C ARG A 256 -10.16 -19.97 -5.85
N ALA A 257 -10.36 -20.04 -7.17
CA ALA A 257 -11.26 -21.03 -7.76
C ALA A 257 -10.57 -22.40 -7.83
N ASP A 258 -11.18 -23.41 -7.21
CA ASP A 258 -10.88 -24.82 -7.46
C ASP A 258 -11.86 -25.37 -8.49
N ILE A 259 -11.33 -25.78 -9.64
CA ILE A 259 -12.11 -26.10 -10.84
C ILE A 259 -11.85 -27.57 -11.18
N PRO A 260 -12.87 -28.45 -11.05
CA PRO A 260 -12.68 -29.88 -11.24
C PRO A 260 -12.05 -30.23 -12.59
N ASN A 261 -10.97 -31.02 -12.55
CA ASN A 261 -10.21 -31.50 -13.71
C ASN A 261 -9.36 -30.44 -14.44
N TYR A 262 -9.19 -29.25 -13.88
CA TYR A 262 -8.32 -28.21 -14.43
C TYR A 262 -7.19 -27.85 -13.47
N ILE A 263 -6.05 -27.40 -14.01
CA ILE A 263 -5.00 -26.75 -13.21
C ILE A 263 -5.34 -25.26 -13.16
N THR A 264 -5.71 -24.76 -11.99
CA THR A 264 -6.30 -23.43 -11.80
C THR A 264 -5.27 -22.31 -11.56
N SER A 265 -4.22 -22.24 -12.38
CA SER A 265 -3.31 -21.09 -12.32
C SER A 265 -3.99 -19.85 -12.92
N GLY A 266 -4.14 -18.78 -12.12
CA GLY A 266 -4.69 -17.49 -12.56
C GLY A 266 -6.17 -17.26 -12.23
N PHE A 267 -6.85 -18.19 -11.57
CA PHE A 267 -8.21 -17.97 -11.04
C PHE A 267 -8.13 -17.71 -9.55
N GLN A 268 -7.53 -16.59 -9.18
CA GLN A 268 -7.39 -16.17 -7.80
C GLN A 268 -7.46 -14.65 -7.72
N GLY A 269 -7.89 -14.15 -6.58
CA GLY A 269 -7.86 -12.74 -6.21
C GLY A 269 -7.34 -12.61 -4.79
N TYR A 270 -6.74 -11.48 -4.47
CA TYR A 270 -6.33 -11.17 -3.10
C TYR A 270 -6.69 -9.74 -2.77
N SER A 271 -6.86 -9.46 -1.49
CA SER A 271 -7.03 -8.09 -0.99
C SER A 271 -6.66 -8.03 0.49
N TYR A 272 -6.77 -6.85 1.07
CA TYR A 272 -6.54 -6.61 2.48
C TYR A 272 -7.86 -6.27 3.16
N THR A 273 -7.97 -6.65 4.42
CA THR A 273 -9.17 -6.38 5.21
C THR A 273 -9.26 -4.88 5.55
N ASP A 274 -10.43 -4.28 5.37
CA ASP A 274 -10.74 -2.90 5.75
C ASP A 274 -10.92 -2.76 7.28
N PRO A 275 -10.95 -1.53 7.84
CA PRO A 275 -11.09 -1.30 9.28
C PRO A 275 -12.30 -1.96 9.95
N ASP A 276 -13.37 -2.22 9.22
CA ASP A 276 -14.58 -2.88 9.71
C ASP A 276 -14.61 -4.40 9.49
N GLY A 277 -13.52 -4.99 9.02
CA GLY A 277 -13.45 -6.42 8.72
C GLY A 277 -14.01 -6.79 7.34
N SER A 278 -14.43 -5.81 6.53
CA SER A 278 -14.89 -6.07 5.17
C SER A 278 -13.71 -6.29 4.19
N THR A 279 -13.98 -6.98 3.08
CA THR A 279 -13.00 -7.22 2.01
C THR A 279 -13.72 -7.47 0.70
N VAL A 280 -13.18 -6.99 -0.42
CA VAL A 280 -13.66 -7.33 -1.77
C VAL A 280 -12.54 -7.93 -2.59
N LEU A 281 -12.78 -9.10 -3.18
CA LEU A 281 -11.85 -9.78 -4.07
C LEU A 281 -12.48 -10.02 -5.44
N TYR A 282 -11.67 -9.92 -6.48
CA TYR A 282 -12.08 -10.19 -7.85
C TYR A 282 -11.36 -11.44 -8.35
N ILE A 283 -12.11 -12.38 -8.92
CA ILE A 283 -11.55 -13.61 -9.47
C ILE A 283 -12.08 -13.72 -10.89
N HIS A 284 -11.21 -13.97 -11.87
CA HIS A 284 -11.69 -14.20 -13.24
C HIS A 284 -12.75 -15.29 -13.27
N ASP A 285 -13.85 -15.05 -13.99
CA ASP A 285 -14.97 -15.98 -14.07
C ASP A 285 -14.58 -17.24 -14.87
N PRO A 286 -14.49 -18.43 -14.23
CA PRO A 286 -14.16 -19.66 -14.93
C PRO A 286 -15.14 -20.02 -16.05
N GLU A 287 -16.41 -19.59 -15.96
CA GLU A 287 -17.44 -19.85 -16.98
C GLU A 287 -17.16 -19.11 -18.29
N LYS A 288 -16.42 -18.00 -18.22
CA LYS A 288 -16.05 -17.17 -19.37
C LYS A 288 -14.72 -17.59 -20.00
N ASP A 289 -13.95 -18.43 -19.34
CA ASP A 289 -12.66 -18.87 -19.86
C ASP A 289 -12.83 -19.91 -20.97
N SER A 290 -12.41 -19.55 -22.18
CA SER A 290 -12.50 -20.40 -23.36
C SER A 290 -11.72 -21.72 -23.27
N ARG A 291 -10.80 -21.89 -22.31
CA ARG A 291 -10.03 -23.13 -22.07
C ARG A 291 -10.83 -24.12 -21.23
N ILE A 292 -11.79 -23.65 -20.45
CA ILE A 292 -12.65 -24.47 -19.60
C ILE A 292 -13.87 -24.90 -20.42
N LYS A 293 -14.18 -26.20 -20.37
CA LYS A 293 -15.26 -26.85 -21.10
C LYS A 293 -16.10 -27.69 -20.17
N ASN A 294 -17.42 -27.64 -20.39
CA ASN A 294 -18.43 -28.40 -19.65
C ASN A 294 -18.34 -28.17 -18.13
N LEU A 295 -18.11 -26.92 -17.72
CA LEU A 295 -18.10 -26.55 -16.30
C LEU A 295 -19.54 -26.62 -15.79
N THR A 296 -19.77 -27.43 -14.76
CA THR A 296 -21.08 -27.55 -14.10
C THR A 296 -21.05 -26.99 -12.68
N GLU A 297 -19.90 -27.07 -12.03
CA GLU A 297 -19.65 -26.55 -10.70
C GLU A 297 -18.16 -26.27 -10.52
N TYR A 298 -17.84 -25.36 -9.62
CA TYR A 298 -16.50 -25.08 -9.11
C TYR A 298 -16.60 -24.51 -7.71
N ASP A 299 -15.53 -24.61 -6.95
CA ASP A 299 -15.46 -24.07 -5.60
C ASP A 299 -14.66 -22.76 -5.57
N ILE A 300 -15.06 -21.81 -4.75
CA ILE A 300 -14.23 -20.70 -4.30
C ILE A 300 -13.73 -21.03 -2.90
N VAL A 301 -12.41 -21.13 -2.75
CA VAL A 301 -11.73 -21.35 -1.47
C VAL A 301 -11.17 -20.01 -1.00
N ILE A 302 -11.68 -19.52 0.12
CA ILE A 302 -11.25 -18.29 0.78
C ILE A 302 -10.30 -18.69 1.91
N THR A 303 -9.13 -18.06 1.99
CA THR A 303 -8.09 -18.39 2.95
C THR A 303 -7.55 -17.12 3.61
N MET A 304 -7.41 -17.16 4.94
CA MET A 304 -6.61 -16.23 5.73
C MET A 304 -5.55 -17.03 6.49
N ASP A 305 -4.28 -16.75 6.18
CA ASP A 305 -3.12 -17.37 6.83
C ASP A 305 -2.34 -16.27 7.57
N PRO A 306 -2.32 -16.26 8.92
CA PRO A 306 -1.56 -15.29 9.70
C PRO A 306 -0.06 -15.27 9.38
N SER A 307 0.50 -16.41 8.98
CA SER A 307 1.93 -16.56 8.67
C SER A 307 2.32 -16.04 7.28
N HIS A 308 1.34 -15.64 6.48
CA HIS A 308 1.57 -15.15 5.13
C HIS A 308 2.48 -13.91 5.14
N HIS A 309 3.50 -13.91 4.29
CA HIS A 309 4.54 -12.86 4.25
C HIS A 309 4.03 -11.44 3.92
N ASN A 310 2.80 -11.31 3.43
CA ASN A 310 2.15 -10.03 3.18
C ASN A 310 1.46 -9.44 4.42
N ASN A 311 1.33 -10.21 5.51
CA ASN A 311 0.74 -9.71 6.74
C ASN A 311 1.73 -8.86 7.55
N GLY A 312 1.19 -7.86 8.22
CA GLY A 312 1.90 -7.09 9.23
C GLY A 312 2.12 -7.83 10.55
N PRO A 313 2.99 -7.29 11.42
CA PRO A 313 3.22 -7.85 12.75
C PRO A 313 1.96 -7.83 13.63
N HIS A 314 1.03 -6.89 13.45
CA HIS A 314 -0.23 -6.88 14.20
C HIS A 314 -1.09 -8.12 13.96
N VAL A 315 -1.07 -8.68 12.75
CA VAL A 315 -1.82 -9.90 12.41
C VAL A 315 -1.26 -11.09 13.19
N THR A 316 0.07 -11.24 13.23
CA THR A 316 0.71 -12.34 13.97
C THR A 316 0.68 -12.12 15.48
N GLU A 317 0.61 -10.89 15.97
CA GLU A 317 0.36 -10.58 17.38
C GLU A 317 -1.03 -11.06 17.84
N VAL A 318 -2.05 -10.86 17.00
CA VAL A 318 -3.43 -11.26 17.31
C VAL A 318 -3.62 -12.77 17.12
N TYR A 319 -3.29 -13.30 15.94
CA TYR A 319 -3.62 -14.68 15.56
C TYR A 319 -2.48 -15.68 15.79
N GLY A 320 -1.28 -15.20 16.11
CA GLY A 320 -0.08 -16.00 16.31
C GLY A 320 0.72 -16.20 15.02
N GLU A 321 2.06 -16.28 15.13
CA GLU A 321 2.99 -16.47 14.01
C GLU A 321 2.62 -17.62 13.05
N ASN A 322 2.04 -18.71 13.57
CA ASN A 322 1.59 -19.86 12.80
C ASN A 322 0.08 -20.12 13.00
N GLY A 323 -0.69 -19.08 13.35
CA GLY A 323 -2.13 -19.20 13.61
C GLY A 323 -2.51 -19.93 14.90
N GLN A 324 -1.59 -20.14 15.83
CA GLN A 324 -1.86 -20.91 17.05
C GLN A 324 -2.95 -20.33 17.96
N ASN A 325 -3.28 -19.04 17.81
CA ASN A 325 -4.36 -18.41 18.57
C ASN A 325 -5.72 -18.57 17.87
N LEU A 326 -5.74 -18.89 16.57
CA LEU A 326 -6.98 -19.05 15.80
C LEU A 326 -7.90 -20.11 16.43
N ALA A 327 -9.18 -19.77 16.47
CA ALA A 327 -10.28 -20.60 16.90
C ALA A 327 -11.50 -20.35 15.98
N GLY A 328 -12.46 -21.27 15.98
CA GLY A 328 -13.66 -21.15 15.16
C GLY A 328 -13.89 -22.37 14.30
N ASP A 329 -15.01 -22.37 13.56
CA ASP A 329 -15.46 -23.51 12.78
C ASP A 329 -14.70 -23.66 11.45
N PHE A 330 -14.06 -22.58 11.00
CA PHE A 330 -13.31 -22.50 9.73
C PHE A 330 -11.80 -22.64 9.91
N VAL A 331 -11.32 -23.00 11.11
CA VAL A 331 -9.88 -23.16 11.36
C VAL A 331 -9.42 -24.55 10.91
N ASN A 332 -8.49 -24.57 9.97
CA ASN A 332 -7.87 -25.78 9.43
C ASN A 332 -6.38 -25.83 9.77
N ASP A 333 -5.87 -27.04 10.05
CA ASP A 333 -4.44 -27.29 10.21
C ASP A 333 -3.82 -27.56 8.82
N GLU A 334 -2.88 -26.71 8.40
CA GLU A 334 -2.07 -26.88 7.19
C GLU A 334 -0.59 -27.04 7.56
N ASP A 335 -0.09 -28.27 7.48
CA ASP A 335 1.26 -28.65 7.90
C ASP A 335 1.60 -28.20 9.33
N GLU A 336 2.43 -27.17 9.49
CA GLU A 336 2.85 -26.60 10.79
C GLU A 336 2.10 -25.30 11.14
N THR A 337 1.14 -24.90 10.31
CA THR A 337 0.37 -23.65 10.43
C THR A 337 -1.12 -23.93 10.61
N LYS A 338 -1.82 -22.95 11.19
CA LYS A 338 -3.27 -22.90 11.22
C LYS A 338 -3.75 -21.74 10.38
N VAL A 339 -4.74 -22.01 9.55
CA VAL A 339 -5.35 -21.03 8.67
C VAL A 339 -6.86 -20.99 8.91
N VAL A 340 -7.50 -19.90 8.51
CA VAL A 340 -8.95 -19.85 8.36
C VAL A 340 -9.26 -20.15 6.89
N GLU A 341 -10.07 -21.16 6.63
CA GLU A 341 -10.46 -21.56 5.28
C GLU A 341 -11.98 -21.78 5.19
N GLN A 342 -12.59 -21.21 4.16
CA GLN A 342 -14.01 -21.39 3.85
C GLN A 342 -14.20 -21.68 2.36
N THR A 343 -14.93 -22.76 2.06
CA THR A 343 -15.23 -23.18 0.69
C THR A 343 -16.69 -22.87 0.34
N ILE A 344 -16.91 -22.30 -0.84
CA ILE A 344 -18.23 -22.01 -1.39
C ILE A 344 -18.34 -22.68 -2.76
N THR A 345 -19.30 -23.59 -2.92
CA THR A 345 -19.58 -24.21 -4.22
C THR A 345 -20.49 -23.32 -5.06
N ILE A 346 -20.06 -23.03 -6.28
CA ILE A 346 -20.83 -22.32 -7.31
C ILE A 346 -21.32 -23.34 -8.32
N THR A 347 -22.64 -23.39 -8.53
CA THR A 347 -23.26 -24.18 -9.59
C THR A 347 -23.48 -23.30 -10.81
N VAL A 348 -23.03 -23.77 -11.97
CA VAL A 348 -23.23 -23.09 -13.26
C VAL A 348 -24.66 -23.36 -13.74
N GLU A 349 -25.44 -22.31 -13.96
CA GLU A 349 -26.77 -22.45 -14.55
C GLU A 349 -26.65 -22.76 -16.06
N GLU A 350 -27.43 -23.74 -16.54
CA GLU A 350 -27.46 -24.16 -17.96
C GLU A 350 -28.10 -23.13 -18.91
#